data_AF-A0A1C4TVG3-F1
#
_entry.id   AF-A0A1C4TVG3-F1
#
_cell.length_a   1.000
_cell.length_b   1.000
_cell.length_c   1.000
_cell.angle_alpha   90.00
_cell.angle_beta   90.00
_cell.angle_gamma   90.00
#
_symmetry.space_group_name_H-M   'P 1'
#
loop_
_entity.id
_entity.type
_entity.pdbx_description
1 polymer ?
#
loop_
_entity_poly.entity_id
_entity_poly.type
_entity_poly.pdbx_seq_one_letter_code
_entity_poly.pdbx_strand_id
1 'polypeptide(L)'
;MKANLDAAIKLAHVTRTGDFVDLPGRVVTAVRLPTDEVQRKVEQVADDEMKLAVVRLLESGGTVARDELLTVIARMYGWGRLGAEITGRLRALLGRMVADGTVTDDPAGLSLRGGSPM
;
A
#
# COMPACT_ATOMS: atom_id res chain seq x y z
N MET A 1 10.59 28.60 -8.77
CA MET A 1 10.77 27.30 -9.46
C MET A 1 9.64 26.30 -9.19
N LYS A 2 9.16 26.13 -7.94
CA LYS A 2 7.99 25.25 -7.63
C LYS A 2 6.68 25.61 -8.36
N ALA A 3 6.41 26.91 -8.57
CA ALA A 3 5.16 27.39 -9.17
C ALA A 3 4.89 26.89 -10.61
N ASN A 4 5.93 26.67 -11.42
CA ASN A 4 5.75 26.21 -12.81
C ASN A 4 5.42 24.71 -12.86
N LEU A 5 5.92 23.92 -11.90
CA LEU A 5 5.61 22.49 -11.81
C LEU A 5 4.17 22.26 -11.36
N ASP A 6 3.71 23.01 -10.35
CA ASP A 6 2.32 22.93 -9.88
C ASP A 6 1.31 23.42 -10.94
N ALA A 7 1.66 24.45 -11.72
CA ALA A 7 0.83 24.91 -12.84
C ALA A 7 0.76 23.86 -13.96
N ALA A 8 1.86 23.19 -14.29
CA ALA A 8 1.88 22.11 -15.28
C ALA A 8 1.06 20.89 -14.83
N ILE A 9 1.14 20.52 -13.54
CA ILE A 9 0.33 19.45 -12.93
C ILE A 9 -1.17 19.78 -13.00
N LYS A 10 -1.58 21.05 -12.85
CA LYS A 10 -3.00 21.43 -12.99
C LYS A 10 -3.52 21.30 -14.42
N LEU A 11 -2.66 21.48 -15.42
CA LEU A 11 -3.02 21.39 -16.85
C LEU A 11 -2.94 19.95 -17.38
N ALA A 12 -2.02 19.14 -16.85
CA ALA A 12 -1.89 17.74 -17.18
C ALA A 12 -2.84 16.95 -16.29
N HIS A 13 -4.03 16.59 -16.77
CA HIS A 13 -5.06 15.84 -16.04
C HIS A 13 -4.46 14.67 -15.22
N VAL A 14 -4.09 14.91 -13.96
CA VAL A 14 -3.39 13.97 -13.06
C VAL A 14 -4.12 13.88 -11.74
N THR A 15 -4.03 12.73 -11.09
CA THR A 15 -4.53 12.51 -9.73
C THR A 15 -3.42 12.76 -8.72
N ARG A 16 -3.79 13.22 -7.52
CA ARG A 16 -2.88 13.35 -6.37
C ARG A 16 -3.40 12.54 -5.20
N THR A 17 -2.53 11.72 -4.63
CA THR A 17 -2.79 10.95 -3.39
C THR A 17 -1.67 11.23 -2.40
N GLY A 18 -1.91 12.13 -1.44
CA GLY A 18 -0.85 12.65 -0.58
C GLY A 18 0.23 13.35 -1.40
N ASP A 19 1.48 12.92 -1.23
CA ASP A 19 2.64 13.46 -1.95
C ASP A 19 2.85 12.82 -3.35
N PHE A 20 2.02 11.85 -3.75
CA PHE A 20 2.13 11.16 -5.03
C PHE A 20 1.27 11.80 -6.10
N VAL A 21 1.80 11.92 -7.31
CA VAL A 21 1.10 12.36 -8.53
C VAL A 21 1.03 11.19 -9.50
N ASP A 22 -0.14 10.92 -10.08
CA ASP A 22 -0.35 9.81 -11.02
C ASP A 22 -1.32 10.14 -12.17
N LEU A 23 -1.38 9.28 -13.18
CA LEU A 23 -2.35 9.35 -14.27
C LEU A 23 -3.73 8.86 -13.79
N PRO A 24 -4.82 9.58 -14.07
CA PRO A 24 -6.17 9.16 -13.69
C PRO A 24 -6.51 7.81 -14.32
N GLY A 25 -7.03 6.88 -13.52
CA GLY A 25 -7.42 5.55 -13.97
C GLY A 25 -6.26 4.60 -14.27
N ARG A 26 -5.00 5.00 -14.04
CA ARG A 26 -3.87 4.07 -14.15
C ARG A 26 -3.98 3.00 -13.08
N VAL A 27 -4.01 1.74 -13.52
CA VAL A 27 -3.99 0.59 -12.61
C VAL A 27 -2.54 0.33 -12.19
N VAL A 28 -2.32 0.21 -10.88
CA VAL A 28 -1.03 -0.25 -10.34
C VAL A 28 -0.96 -1.77 -10.53
N THR A 29 0.02 -2.24 -11.29
CA THR A 29 0.15 -3.65 -11.67
C THR A 29 1.34 -4.37 -11.04
N ALA A 30 2.23 -3.64 -10.37
CA ALA A 30 3.46 -4.20 -9.82
C ALA A 30 3.79 -3.62 -8.44
N VAL A 31 4.34 -4.47 -7.58
CA VAL A 31 4.95 -4.13 -6.29
C VAL A 31 6.47 -4.14 -6.47
N ARG A 32 7.15 -3.05 -6.13
CA ARG A 32 8.60 -2.94 -6.35
C ARG A 32 9.34 -3.44 -5.12
N LEU A 33 9.93 -4.61 -5.25
CA LEU A 33 10.79 -5.19 -4.22
C LEU A 33 12.13 -4.43 -4.14
N PRO A 34 12.75 -4.37 -2.95
CA PRO A 34 14.08 -3.80 -2.80
C PRO A 34 15.10 -4.64 -3.58
N THR A 35 16.15 -3.98 -4.06
CA THR A 35 17.35 -4.61 -4.62
C THR A 35 18.58 -4.11 -3.86
N ASP A 36 19.74 -4.74 -4.08
CA ASP A 36 21.00 -4.28 -3.47
C ASP A 36 21.33 -2.82 -3.84
N GLU A 37 20.87 -2.37 -5.02
CA GLU A 37 21.09 -1.01 -5.53
C GLU A 37 20.04 -0.01 -5.04
N VAL A 38 18.82 -0.45 -4.76
CA VAL A 38 17.69 0.44 -4.50
C VAL A 38 16.85 -0.06 -3.32
N GLN A 39 16.90 0.71 -2.24
CA GLN A 39 16.00 0.57 -1.10
C GLN A 39 15.10 1.81 -0.99
N ARG A 40 13.79 1.60 -0.95
CA ARG A 40 12.79 2.68 -0.79
C ARG A 40 12.40 2.80 0.67
N LYS A 41 12.39 4.01 1.19
CA LYS A 41 11.75 4.32 2.46
C LYS A 41 10.22 4.28 2.31
N VAL A 42 9.50 4.20 3.42
CA VAL A 42 8.04 4.08 3.41
C VAL A 42 7.39 5.27 2.71
N GLU A 43 7.86 6.51 2.94
CA GLU A 43 7.42 7.75 2.29
C GLU A 43 7.62 7.75 0.76
N GLN A 44 8.46 6.87 0.23
CA GLN A 44 8.76 6.75 -1.20
C GLN A 44 7.92 5.69 -1.91
N VAL A 45 7.10 4.92 -1.17
CA VAL A 45 6.18 3.92 -1.72
C VAL A 45 4.77 4.49 -1.71
N ALA A 46 4.09 4.43 -2.85
CA ALA A 46 2.74 4.94 -2.99
C ALA A 46 1.73 4.04 -2.25
N ASP A 47 0.65 4.63 -1.74
CA ASP A 47 -0.39 3.88 -1.05
C ASP A 47 -1.02 2.81 -1.94
N ASP A 48 -1.24 3.09 -3.23
CA ASP A 48 -1.82 2.12 -4.16
C ASP A 48 -0.89 0.93 -4.45
N GLU A 49 0.42 1.13 -4.37
CA GLU A 49 1.40 0.03 -4.43
C GLU A 49 1.34 -0.83 -3.17
N MET A 50 1.22 -0.22 -1.99
CA MET A 50 1.05 -0.96 -0.74
C MET A 50 -0.29 -1.69 -0.68
N LYS A 51 -1.38 -1.12 -1.21
CA LYS A 51 -2.67 -1.81 -1.32
C LYS A 51 -2.55 -3.05 -2.19
N LEU A 52 -1.88 -2.93 -3.34
CA LEU A 52 -1.63 -4.08 -4.21
C LEU A 52 -0.85 -5.17 -3.47
N ALA A 53 0.19 -4.81 -2.71
CA ALA A 53 0.95 -5.78 -1.92
C ALA A 53 0.08 -6.51 -0.88
N VAL A 54 -0.80 -5.78 -0.17
CA VAL A 54 -1.75 -6.37 0.78
C VAL A 54 -2.71 -7.33 0.07
N VAL A 55 -3.30 -6.90 -1.06
CA VAL A 55 -4.21 -7.75 -1.85
C VAL A 55 -3.51 -9.02 -2.28
N ARG A 56 -2.33 -8.93 -2.89
CA ARG A 56 -1.57 -10.12 -3.34
C ARG A 56 -1.23 -11.06 -2.21
N LEU A 57 -0.87 -10.53 -1.04
CA LEU A 57 -0.56 -11.38 0.10
C LEU A 57 -1.81 -12.13 0.59
N LEU A 58 -2.94 -11.44 0.77
CA LEU A 58 -4.20 -12.05 1.21
C LEU A 58 -4.80 -12.99 0.16
N GLU A 59 -4.62 -12.73 -1.14
CA GLU A 59 -4.97 -13.67 -2.23
C GLU A 59 -4.24 -15.00 -2.07
N SER A 60 -2.95 -14.95 -1.69
CA SER A 60 -2.11 -16.15 -1.56
C SER A 60 -2.19 -16.85 -0.20
N GLY A 61 -2.44 -16.10 0.87
CA GLY A 61 -2.36 -16.56 2.26
C GLY A 61 -3.70 -16.75 2.95
N GLY A 62 -4.80 -16.28 2.36
CA GLY A 62 -6.13 -16.31 2.98
C GLY A 62 -6.23 -15.32 4.15
N THR A 63 -6.74 -15.80 5.29
CA THR A 63 -6.90 -14.97 6.50
C THR A 63 -5.58 -14.85 7.25
N VAL A 64 -5.11 -13.61 7.45
CA VAL A 64 -3.81 -13.33 8.10
C VAL A 64 -4.01 -12.41 9.31
N ALA A 65 -3.35 -12.71 10.42
CA ALA A 65 -3.40 -11.86 11.61
C ALA A 65 -2.87 -10.45 11.30
N ARG A 66 -3.49 -9.42 11.86
CA ARG A 66 -3.14 -8.01 11.54
C ARG A 66 -1.66 -7.70 11.74
N ASP A 67 -1.09 -8.05 12.89
CA ASP A 67 0.32 -7.75 13.18
C ASP A 67 1.29 -8.60 12.33
N GLU A 68 0.88 -9.81 11.94
CA GLU A 68 1.63 -10.65 11.00
C GLU A 68 1.64 -10.02 9.60
N LEU A 69 0.48 -9.58 9.11
CA LEU A 69 0.36 -8.88 7.83
C LEU A 69 1.26 -7.64 7.78
N LEU A 70 1.27 -6.83 8.84
CA LEU A 70 2.17 -5.68 8.96
C LEU A 70 3.65 -6.09 8.85
N THR A 71 4.02 -7.18 9.51
CA THR A 71 5.39 -7.70 9.52
C THR A 71 5.80 -8.22 8.15
N VAL A 72 4.94 -8.98 7.48
CA VAL A 72 5.23 -9.54 6.15
C VAL A 72 5.36 -8.43 5.11
N ILE A 73 4.45 -7.44 5.12
CA ILE A 73 4.52 -6.29 4.21
C ILE A 73 5.79 -5.48 4.43
N ALA A 74 6.15 -5.18 5.69
CA ALA A 74 7.39 -4.45 5.97
C ALA A 74 8.64 -5.21 5.47
N ARG A 75 8.69 -6.53 5.69
CA ARG A 75 9.77 -7.38 5.18
C ARG A 75 9.84 -7.41 3.66
N MET A 76 8.70 -7.46 2.97
CA MET A 76 8.61 -7.43 1.52
C MET A 76 9.28 -6.18 0.92
N TYR A 77 9.14 -5.03 1.58
CA TYR A 77 9.79 -3.78 1.18
C TYR A 77 11.21 -3.61 1.73
N GLY A 78 11.74 -4.57 2.48
CA GLY A 78 13.08 -4.50 3.08
C GLY A 78 13.17 -3.59 4.30
N TRP A 79 12.04 -3.21 4.91
CA TRP A 79 12.04 -2.36 6.09
C TRP A 79 12.36 -3.19 7.33
N GLY A 80 13.63 -3.16 7.75
CA GLY A 80 14.13 -4.00 8.84
C GLY A 80 13.49 -3.76 10.22
N ARG A 81 12.97 -2.55 10.50
CA ARG A 81 12.30 -2.23 11.77
C ARG A 81 10.91 -1.65 11.53
N LEU A 82 9.90 -2.23 12.17
CA LEU A 82 8.57 -1.63 12.32
C LEU A 82 8.63 -0.50 13.35
N GLY A 83 9.07 0.68 12.90
CA GLY A 83 8.96 1.91 13.69
C GLY A 83 7.53 2.42 13.76
N ALA A 84 7.29 3.43 14.60
CA ALA A 84 5.97 4.06 14.75
C ALA A 84 5.44 4.62 13.42
N GLU A 85 6.33 5.14 12.58
CA GLU A 85 5.98 5.68 11.26
C GLU A 85 5.44 4.60 10.31
N ILE A 86 6.22 3.54 10.06
CA ILE A 86 5.82 2.43 9.18
C ILE A 86 4.53 1.78 9.71
N THR A 87 4.48 1.52 11.02
CA THR A 87 3.32 0.89 11.67
C THR A 87 2.08 1.77 11.54
N GLY A 88 2.21 3.07 11.81
CA GLY A 88 1.11 4.02 11.71
C GLY A 88 0.57 4.11 10.29
N ARG A 89 1.47 4.19 9.29
CA ARG A 89 1.08 4.28 7.89
C ARG A 89 0.38 3.01 7.39
N LEU A 90 0.93 1.83 7.69
CA LEU A 90 0.30 0.57 7.30
C LEU A 90 -1.04 0.35 8.01
N ARG A 91 -1.16 0.68 9.29
CA ARG A 91 -2.45 0.61 10.02
C ARG A 91 -3.49 1.55 9.41
N ALA A 92 -3.10 2.78 9.09
CA ALA A 92 -3.99 3.74 8.44
C ALA A 92 -4.43 3.25 7.04
N LEU A 93 -3.52 2.64 6.29
CA LEU A 93 -3.82 2.03 4.99
C LEU A 93 -4.83 0.88 5.13
N LEU A 94 -4.59 -0.07 6.03
CA LEU A 94 -5.50 -1.18 6.30
C LEU A 94 -6.88 -0.69 6.77
N GLY A 95 -6.92 0.34 7.62
CA GLY A 95 -8.17 0.96 8.03
C GLY A 95 -8.97 1.53 6.85
N ARG A 96 -8.30 2.13 5.86
CA ARG A 96 -8.95 2.58 4.62
C ARG A 96 -9.47 1.41 3.78
N MET A 97 -8.68 0.33 3.64
CA MET A 97 -9.08 -0.87 2.90
C MET A 97 -10.24 -1.63 3.57
N VAL A 98 -10.36 -1.55 4.89
CA VAL A 98 -11.53 -2.07 5.61
C VAL A 98 -12.75 -1.17 5.39
N ALA A 99 -12.56 0.15 5.47
CA ALA A 99 -13.65 1.12 5.28
C ALA A 99 -14.21 1.12 3.85
N ASP A 100 -13.38 0.93 2.83
CA ASP A 100 -13.81 0.83 1.43
C ASP A 100 -14.30 -0.59 1.05
N GLY A 101 -14.16 -1.56 1.96
CA GLY A 101 -14.61 -2.93 1.77
C GLY A 101 -13.72 -3.78 0.87
N THR A 102 -12.49 -3.37 0.59
CA THR A 102 -11.49 -4.24 -0.06
C THR A 102 -11.10 -5.42 0.83
N VAL A 103 -11.00 -5.17 2.14
CA VAL A 103 -10.56 -6.13 3.17
C VAL A 103 -11.64 -6.27 4.23
N THR A 104 -11.86 -7.48 4.72
CA THR A 104 -12.66 -7.78 5.91
C THR A 104 -11.76 -7.91 7.13
N ASP A 105 -12.19 -7.40 8.28
CA ASP A 105 -11.49 -7.52 9.57
C ASP A 105 -12.38 -8.29 10.56
N ASP A 106 -12.02 -9.55 10.80
CA ASP A 106 -12.73 -10.46 11.69
C ASP A 106 -11.83 -10.87 12.87
N PRO A 107 -12.37 -11.50 13.94
CA PRO A 107 -11.56 -11.97 15.06
C PRO A 107 -10.42 -12.92 14.68
N ALA A 108 -10.55 -13.65 13.56
CA ALA A 108 -9.52 -14.54 13.04
C ALA A 108 -8.38 -13.82 12.30
N GLY A 109 -8.60 -12.59 11.83
CA GLY A 109 -7.65 -11.81 11.06
C GLY A 109 -8.27 -11.06 9.89
N LEU A 110 -7.41 -10.57 9.00
CA LEU A 110 -7.77 -9.83 7.80
C LEU A 110 -7.82 -10.78 6.60
N SER A 111 -8.84 -10.62 5.75
CA SER A 111 -9.01 -11.40 4.52
C SER A 111 -9.60 -10.54 3.40
N LEU A 112 -9.51 -10.98 2.14
CA LEU A 112 -10.17 -10.28 1.04
C LEU A 112 -11.67 -10.47 1.09
N ARG A 113 -12.40 -9.39 0.86
CA ARG A 113 -13.85 -9.45 0.73
C ARG A 113 -14.21 -10.31 -0.48
N GLY A 114 -14.84 -11.46 -0.24
CA GLY A 114 -15.23 -12.42 -1.29
C GLY A 114 -14.19 -13.50 -1.59
N GLY A 115 -13.08 -13.55 -0.85
CA GLY A 115 -12.17 -14.70 -0.87
C GLY A 115 -12.79 -15.89 -0.15
N SER A 116 -13.46 -16.79 -0.89
CA SER A 116 -13.78 -18.12 -0.37
C SER A 116 -12.49 -18.87 -0.06
N PRO A 117 -12.46 -19.72 0.98
CA PRO A 117 -11.35 -20.65 1.19
C PRO A 117 -11.30 -21.58 -0.03
N MET A 118 -10.15 -21.63 -0.70
CA MET A 118 -9.82 -22.74 -1.61
C MET A 118 -9.37 -23.95 -0.79
#